data_AF-A0AAU3GK47-F1
#
_entry.id   AF-A0AAU3GK47-F1
#
_cell.length_a   1.000
_cell.length_b   1.000
_cell.length_c   1.000
_cell.angle_alpha   90.00
_cell.angle_beta   90.00
_cell.angle_gamma   90.00
#
_symmetry.space_group_name_H-M   'P 1'
#
loop_
_entity.id
_entity.type
_entity.pdbx_description
1 polymer ?
#
loop_
_entity_poly.entity_id
_entity_poly.type
_entity_poly.pdbx_seq_one_letter_code
_entity_poly.pdbx_strand_id
1 'polypeptide(L)'
;MSGPTPPGPQPWDGGRSGSCALAALLGPTRAAVLLIVAGRPDSTTNALAEGVGVSAATISHHTTVLRRSGLITTRRSGGSVHHSLAALGEVLLRGVGDAGRGA
;
A
#
# COMPACT_ATOMS: atom_id res chain seq x y z
N MET A 1 -38.03 26.23 -0.33
CA MET A 1 -37.22 25.28 0.45
C MET A 1 -36.15 24.73 -0.47
N SER A 2 -35.05 25.48 -0.65
CA SER A 2 -33.93 25.05 -1.50
C SER A 2 -33.05 24.08 -0.72
N GLY A 3 -32.87 22.87 -1.26
CA GLY A 3 -31.94 21.88 -0.69
C GLY A 3 -30.49 22.37 -0.75
N PRO A 4 -29.58 21.80 0.05
CA PRO A 4 -28.18 22.20 0.05
C PRO A 4 -27.54 21.89 -1.31
N THR A 5 -26.92 22.90 -1.91
CA THR A 5 -26.06 22.75 -3.09
C THR A 5 -24.95 21.74 -2.77
N PRO A 6 -24.70 20.72 -3.61
CA PRO A 6 -23.55 19.85 -3.42
C PRO A 6 -22.28 20.70 -3.48
N PRO A 7 -21.37 20.58 -2.52
CA PRO A 7 -20.14 21.33 -2.57
C PRO A 7 -19.35 20.92 -3.82
N GLY A 8 -18.65 21.89 -4.42
CA GLY A 8 -17.77 21.66 -5.57
C GLY A 8 -16.66 20.64 -5.25
N PRO A 9 -15.84 20.25 -6.25
CA PRO A 9 -14.74 19.33 -6.03
C PRO A 9 -13.80 19.88 -4.95
N GLN A 10 -13.74 19.21 -3.80
CA GLN A 10 -12.98 19.64 -2.64
C GLN A 10 -11.51 19.21 -2.81
N PRO A 11 -10.52 20.10 -2.68
CA PRO A 11 -9.11 19.81 -2.94
C PRO A 11 -8.38 19.09 -1.77
N TRP A 12 -8.97 18.08 -1.13
CA TRP A 12 -8.31 17.41 0.00
C TRP A 12 -8.49 15.89 0.07
N ASP A 13 -8.78 15.27 -1.07
CA ASP A 13 -8.62 13.83 -1.26
C ASP A 13 -7.14 13.37 -1.23
N GLY A 14 -6.20 14.11 -0.65
CA GLY A 14 -4.77 13.83 -0.69
C GLY A 14 -4.38 12.41 -0.29
N GLY A 15 -5.07 11.83 0.70
CA GLY A 15 -4.88 10.43 1.11
C GLY A 15 -5.44 9.41 0.10
N ARG A 16 -6.59 9.71 -0.53
CA ARG A 16 -7.15 8.90 -1.61
C ARG A 16 -6.35 9.03 -2.90
N SER A 17 -5.88 10.23 -3.21
CA SER A 17 -5.07 10.56 -4.40
C SER A 17 -3.75 9.81 -4.38
N GLY A 18 -3.06 9.80 -3.24
CA GLY A 18 -1.83 9.02 -3.10
C GLY A 18 -2.07 7.52 -3.26
N SER A 19 -3.11 6.99 -2.62
CA SER A 19 -3.51 5.59 -2.74
C SER A 19 -3.89 5.21 -4.19
N CYS A 20 -4.58 6.10 -4.90
CA CYS A 20 -4.93 5.95 -6.31
C CYS A 20 -3.70 5.99 -7.23
N ALA A 21 -2.75 6.88 -6.98
CA ALA A 21 -1.50 6.96 -7.75
C ALA A 21 -0.66 5.69 -7.59
N LEU A 22 -0.56 5.14 -6.37
CA LEU A 22 0.08 3.84 -6.14
C LEU A 22 -0.66 2.70 -6.84
N ALA A 23 -1.99 2.70 -6.77
CA ALA A 23 -2.80 1.70 -7.45
C ALA A 23 -2.63 1.76 -8.97
N ALA A 24 -2.49 2.95 -9.55
CA ALA A 24 -2.22 3.13 -10.98
C ALA A 24 -0.82 2.62 -11.38
N LEU A 25 0.20 2.84 -10.54
CA LEU A 25 1.57 2.43 -10.82
C LEU A 25 1.82 0.93 -10.60
N LEU A 26 1.36 0.39 -9.46
CA LEU A 26 1.69 -0.96 -9.01
C LEU A 26 0.56 -1.96 -9.27
N GLY A 27 -0.64 -1.46 -9.54
CA GLY A 27 -1.89 -2.22 -9.45
C GLY A 27 -2.50 -2.14 -8.04
N PRO A 28 -3.84 -2.23 -7.93
CA PRO A 28 -4.56 -2.01 -6.68
C PRO A 28 -4.13 -2.97 -5.57
N THR A 29 -3.96 -4.26 -5.87
CA THR A 29 -3.57 -5.27 -4.87
C THR A 29 -2.15 -5.05 -4.36
N ARG A 30 -1.20 -4.68 -5.23
CA ARG A 30 0.19 -4.46 -4.82
C ARG A 30 0.35 -3.18 -4.01
N ALA A 31 -0.39 -2.13 -4.37
CA ALA A 31 -0.48 -0.90 -3.59
C ALA A 31 -1.05 -1.18 -2.19
N ALA A 32 -2.14 -1.96 -2.10
CA ALA A 32 -2.72 -2.36 -0.82
C ALA A 32 -1.73 -3.15 0.05
N VAL A 33 -1.02 -4.13 -0.52
CA VAL A 33 0.02 -4.88 0.20
C VAL A 33 1.11 -3.94 0.73
N LEU A 34 1.61 -3.02 -0.10
CA LEU A 34 2.66 -2.09 0.30
C LEU A 34 2.21 -1.17 1.44
N LEU A 35 0.98 -0.64 1.38
CA LEU A 35 0.39 0.19 2.43
C LEU A 35 0.17 -0.58 3.74
N ILE A 36 -0.23 -1.85 3.67
CA ILE A 36 -0.41 -2.68 4.88
C ILE A 36 0.94 -2.98 5.52
N VAL A 37 1.97 -3.33 4.73
CA VAL A 37 3.34 -3.54 5.23
C VAL A 37 3.88 -2.25 5.88
N ALA A 38 3.54 -1.08 5.35
CA ALA A 38 3.91 0.21 5.92
C ALA A 38 3.27 0.46 7.29
N GLY A 39 1.97 0.14 7.44
CA GLY A 39 1.24 0.33 8.69
C GLY A 39 1.50 -0.76 9.73
N ARG A 40 2.02 -1.92 9.32
CA ARG A 40 2.28 -3.08 10.17
C ARG A 40 3.64 -3.70 9.82
N PRO A 41 4.74 -3.21 10.42
CA PRO A 41 6.05 -3.83 10.23
C PRO A 41 6.02 -5.31 10.64
N ASP A 42 6.84 -6.12 9.96
CA ASP A 42 6.95 -7.57 10.17
C ASP A 42 5.66 -8.36 9.93
N SER A 43 4.82 -7.91 8.99
CA SER A 43 3.59 -8.60 8.60
C SER A 43 3.87 -9.94 7.93
N THR A 44 3.14 -10.99 8.32
CA THR A 44 3.26 -12.30 7.68
C THR A 44 2.44 -12.37 6.39
N THR A 45 2.76 -13.31 5.49
CA THR A 45 1.99 -13.55 4.26
C THR A 45 0.50 -13.78 4.56
N ASN A 46 0.16 -14.48 5.64
CA ASN A 46 -1.24 -14.70 6.03
C ASN A 46 -1.91 -13.42 6.54
N ALA A 47 -1.22 -12.63 7.37
CA ALA A 47 -1.75 -11.35 7.83
C ALA A 47 -2.02 -10.38 6.66
N LEU A 48 -1.16 -10.40 5.64
CA LEU A 48 -1.35 -9.65 4.40
C LEU A 48 -2.53 -10.19 3.57
N ALA A 49 -2.71 -11.50 3.53
CA ALA A 49 -3.82 -12.15 2.82
C ALA A 49 -5.17 -11.77 3.41
N GLU A 50 -5.28 -11.82 4.74
CA GLU A 50 -6.46 -11.38 5.47
C GLU A 50 -6.70 -9.87 5.32
N GLY A 51 -5.66 -9.05 5.41
CA GLY A 51 -5.78 -7.60 5.29
C GLY A 51 -6.22 -7.12 3.90
N VAL A 52 -5.87 -7.86 2.86
CA VAL A 52 -6.24 -7.54 1.46
C VAL A 52 -7.51 -8.28 1.01
N GLY A 53 -7.87 -9.39 1.66
CA GLY A 53 -9.00 -10.23 1.27
C GLY A 53 -8.72 -11.15 0.08
N VAL A 54 -7.47 -11.61 -0.09
CA VAL A 54 -7.06 -12.52 -1.17
C VAL A 54 -6.30 -13.73 -0.63
N SER A 55 -6.09 -14.76 -1.45
CA SER A 55 -5.40 -15.98 -1.00
C SER A 55 -3.93 -15.74 -0.63
N ALA A 56 -3.39 -16.57 0.26
CA ALA A 56 -1.97 -16.55 0.62
C ALA A 56 -1.04 -16.83 -0.58
N ALA A 57 -1.49 -17.61 -1.56
CA ALA A 57 -0.77 -17.84 -2.81
C ALA A 57 -0.65 -16.55 -3.65
N THR A 58 -1.75 -15.81 -3.78
CA THR A 58 -1.78 -14.51 -4.47
C THR A 58 -0.89 -13.48 -3.77
N ILE A 59 -0.93 -13.41 -2.45
CA ILE A 59 -0.01 -12.55 -1.68
C ILE A 59 1.43 -12.98 -1.86
N SER A 60 1.74 -14.27 -1.81
CA SER A 60 3.11 -14.76 -2.01
C SER A 60 3.66 -14.33 -3.38
N HIS A 61 2.82 -14.37 -4.42
CA HIS A 61 3.18 -13.86 -5.74
C HIS A 61 3.44 -12.34 -5.71
N HIS A 62 2.53 -11.54 -5.14
CA HIS A 62 2.68 -10.09 -5.07
C HIS A 62 3.89 -9.64 -4.23
N THR A 63 4.08 -10.24 -3.06
CA THR A 63 5.26 -9.99 -2.20
C THR A 63 6.56 -10.38 -2.89
N THR A 64 6.57 -11.45 -3.69
CA THR A 64 7.74 -11.79 -4.50
C THR A 64 8.06 -10.69 -5.52
N VAL A 65 7.06 -10.17 -6.23
CA VAL A 65 7.26 -9.06 -7.17
C VAL A 65 7.77 -7.81 -6.46
N LEU A 66 7.13 -7.41 -5.36
CA LEU A 66 7.52 -6.25 -4.56
C LEU A 66 8.93 -6.38 -3.96
N ARG A 67 9.32 -7.60 -3.56
CA ARG A 67 10.67 -7.90 -3.08
C ARG A 67 11.70 -7.77 -4.20
N ARG A 68 11.39 -8.33 -5.37
CA ARG A 68 12.27 -8.26 -6.55
C ARG A 68 12.45 -6.84 -7.06
N SER A 69 11.45 -5.99 -6.89
CA SER A 69 11.54 -4.56 -7.21
C SER A 69 12.19 -3.72 -6.11
N GLY A 70 12.61 -4.33 -4.99
CA GLY A 70 13.24 -3.62 -3.87
C GLY A 70 12.29 -2.75 -3.05
N LEU A 71 10.97 -2.95 -3.16
CA LEU A 71 9.97 -2.17 -2.40
C LEU A 71 9.73 -2.75 -1.00
N ILE A 72 9.91 -4.05 -0.83
CA ILE A 72 9.83 -4.73 0.47
C ILE A 72 11.07 -5.62 0.68
N THR A 73 11.35 -5.90 1.95
CA THR A 73 12.30 -6.92 2.39
C THR A 73 11.58 -8.01 3.15
N THR A 74 12.19 -9.19 3.23
CA THR A 74 11.61 -10.35 3.90
C THR A 74 12.62 -10.98 4.86
N ARG A 75 12.21 -11.21 6.10
CA ARG A 75 13.01 -11.90 7.12
C ARG A 75 12.28 -13.17 7.58
N ARG A 76 12.99 -14.28 7.71
CA ARG A 76 12.45 -15.50 8.28
C ARG A 76 12.72 -15.55 9.79
N SER A 77 11.70 -15.76 10.60
CA SER A 77 11.79 -15.87 12.05
C SER A 77 10.90 -17.00 12.54
N GLY A 78 11.45 -17.99 13.26
CA GLY A 78 10.67 -19.06 13.90
C GLY A 78 9.80 -19.92 12.95
N GLY A 79 10.13 -19.99 11.65
CA GLY A 79 9.34 -20.69 10.64
C GLY A 79 8.38 -19.80 9.85
N SER A 80 8.12 -18.58 10.31
CA SER A 80 7.30 -17.58 9.62
C SER A 80 8.15 -16.63 8.78
N VAL A 81 7.57 -16.14 7.67
CA VAL A 81 8.16 -15.08 6.83
C VAL A 81 7.48 -13.77 7.20
N HIS A 82 8.29 -12.78 7.54
CA HIS A 82 7.88 -11.43 7.90
C HIS A 82 8.31 -10.48 6.79
N HIS A 83 7.39 -9.65 6.35
CA HIS A 83 7.58 -8.65 5.31
C HIS A 83 7.66 -7.27 5.96
N SER A 84 8.66 -6.50 5.57
CA SER A 84 8.89 -5.15 6.05
C SER A 84 9.21 -4.24 4.86
N LEU A 85 9.02 -2.93 5.01
CA LEU A 85 9.38 -1.99 3.96
C LEU A 85 10.89 -2.00 3.71
N ALA A 86 11.26 -1.85 2.45
CA ALA A 86 12.63 -1.50 2.08
C ALA A 86 12.75 0.02 1.91
N ALA A 87 13.98 0.54 1.93
CA ALA A 87 14.24 1.97 1.81
C ALA A 87 13.57 2.62 0.57
N LEU A 88 13.58 1.92 -0.58
CA LEU A 88 12.91 2.41 -1.79
C LEU A 88 11.38 2.48 -1.61
N GLY A 89 10.78 1.50 -0.93
CA GLY A 89 9.35 1.50 -0.61
C GLY A 89 8.96 2.66 0.30
N GLU A 90 9.79 2.98 1.30
CA GLU A 90 9.57 4.13 2.18
C GLU A 90 9.61 5.45 1.42
N VAL A 91 10.60 5.64 0.56
CA VAL A 91 10.73 6.84 -0.29
C VAL A 91 9.52 6.98 -1.21
N LEU A 92 9.10 5.89 -1.84
CA LEU A 92 7.95 5.86 -2.73
C LEU A 92 6.64 6.23 -2.00
N LEU A 93 6.40 5.67 -0.82
CA LEU A 93 5.23 6.02 -0.02
C LEU A 93 5.25 7.47 0.47
N ARG A 94 6.43 7.99 0.82
CA ARG A 94 6.59 9.40 1.20
C ARG A 94 6.27 10.33 0.04
N GLY A 95 6.85 10.09 -1.13
CA GLY A 95 6.62 10.90 -2.33
C GLY A 95 5.16 10.90 -2.77
N VAL A 96 4.45 9.78 -2.60
CA VAL A 96 3.02 9.68 -2.87
C VAL A 96 2.17 10.46 -1.86
N GLY A 97 2.54 10.43 -0.57
CA GLY A 97 1.89 11.23 0.46
C GLY A 97 2.12 12.74 0.29
N ASP A 98 3.27 13.13 -0.25
CA ASP A 98 3.60 14.53 -0.54
C ASP A 98 2.91 15.01 -1.83
N ALA A 99 2.78 14.15 -2.85
CA ALA A 99 2.01 14.46 -4.05
C ALA A 99 0.53 14.74 -3.75
N GLY A 100 -0.02 14.13 -2.69
CA GLY A 100 -1.37 14.43 -2.20
C GLY A 100 -1.49 15.68 -1.33
N ARG A 101 -0.38 16.27 -0.86
CA ARG A 101 -0.35 17.47 0.00
C ARG A 101 -0.02 18.77 -0.73
N GLY A 102 0.58 18.68 -1.92
CA GLY A 102 1.04 19.84 -2.70
C GLY A 102 0.17 20.21 -3.91
N ALA A 103 -1.03 19.63 -4.04
CA ALA A 103 -1.96 19.85 -5.15
C ALA A 103 -3.23 20.57 -4.70
#